data_AF-A0A2Z5U7M7-F1
#
_entry.id   AF-A0A2Z5U7M7-F1
#
_cell.length_a   1.000
_cell.length_b   1.000
_cell.length_c   1.000
_cell.angle_alpha   90.00
_cell.angle_beta   90.00
_cell.angle_gamma   90.00
#
_symmetry.space_group_name_H-M   'P 1'
#
loop_
_entity.id
_entity.type
_entity.pdbx_description
1 polymer ?
#
loop_
_entity_poly.entity_id
_entity_poly.type
_entity_poly.pdbx_seq_one_letter_code
_entity_poly.pdbx_strand_id
1 'polypeptide(L)'
;MGNQGSSPHEPLDHKSSVRGSVRRARAAGALSPPRAGMERLRRSFRESFRRRKGSPPESARPHQWHADEAAVRAGTCTFPVKYLGCVEVFESRGMQVCEEALKVLRNSRRRPVRAVLHVSGDGLRVVEEETKGLIVDQTIEKVSFCAPDRNHERGFSYICRDGTTRRWMCHGFLASRDS
;
A
#
# COMPACT_ATOMS: atom_id res chain seq x y z
N MET A 1 34.26 46.57 -6.64
CA MET A 1 34.47 45.20 -6.11
C MET A 1 34.59 44.28 -7.30
N GLY A 2 35.78 43.70 -7.48
CA GLY A 2 36.25 43.10 -8.72
C GLY A 2 35.58 41.78 -9.06
N ASN A 3 35.33 41.61 -10.36
CA ASN A 3 34.92 40.36 -11.01
C ASN A 3 36.14 39.86 -11.79
N GLN A 4 36.61 38.63 -11.54
CA GLN A 4 37.62 37.98 -12.37
C GLN A 4 37.14 36.57 -12.69
N GLY A 5 37.14 36.27 -13.99
CA GLY A 5 36.89 34.93 -14.51
C GLY A 5 38.16 34.24 -15.01
N SER A 6 37.91 33.10 -15.66
CA SER A 6 38.73 32.41 -16.69
C SER A 6 39.70 31.32 -16.21
N SER A 7 39.47 30.10 -16.75
CA SER A 7 40.33 28.90 -16.80
C SER A 7 41.53 29.07 -17.76
N PRO A 8 42.22 28.01 -18.28
CA PRO A 8 42.56 26.63 -17.83
C PRO A 8 44.09 26.34 -18.02
N HIS A 9 44.58 25.11 -17.75
CA HIS A 9 45.57 24.31 -18.54
C HIS A 9 46.35 23.27 -17.68
N GLU A 10 46.60 22.10 -18.27
CA GLU A 10 47.22 20.87 -17.73
C GLU A 10 48.76 20.81 -18.04
N PRO A 11 49.43 19.63 -17.99
CA PRO A 11 50.08 18.88 -16.91
C PRO A 11 51.64 19.00 -16.96
N LEU A 12 52.42 18.17 -16.21
CA LEU A 12 53.69 17.53 -16.67
C LEU A 12 54.38 16.68 -15.57
N ASP A 13 54.81 15.48 -15.96
CA ASP A 13 55.62 14.48 -15.27
C ASP A 13 57.08 14.90 -14.99
N HIS A 14 57.73 14.39 -13.92
CA HIS A 14 58.95 13.54 -14.04
C HIS A 14 59.55 13.01 -12.72
N LYS A 15 60.27 11.89 -12.91
CA LYS A 15 60.90 10.92 -12.01
C LYS A 15 62.11 11.40 -11.20
N SER A 16 62.40 10.71 -10.07
CA SER A 16 63.70 10.05 -9.75
C SER A 16 63.65 9.49 -8.30
N SER A 17 63.63 8.18 -8.05
CA SER A 17 64.77 7.25 -7.88
C SER A 17 65.82 7.69 -6.85
N VAL A 18 66.03 6.88 -5.79
CA VAL A 18 67.30 6.13 -5.49
C VAL A 18 67.31 5.55 -4.05
N ARG A 19 67.32 4.20 -4.02
CA ARG A 19 68.11 3.22 -3.22
C ARG A 19 68.40 3.40 -1.71
N GLY A 20 68.27 2.27 -1.00
CA GLY A 20 69.10 1.87 0.17
C GLY A 20 68.35 0.92 1.11
N SER A 21 68.39 -0.40 0.92
CA SER A 21 69.38 -1.38 1.43
C SER A 21 68.86 -2.20 2.63
N VAL A 22 68.51 -3.46 2.33
CA VAL A 22 68.70 -4.72 3.08
C VAL A 22 68.71 -4.68 4.62
N ARG A 23 67.80 -5.45 5.25
CA ARG A 23 68.13 -6.54 6.21
C ARG A 23 66.90 -7.39 6.57
N ARG A 24 67.08 -8.71 6.49
CA ARG A 24 66.17 -9.78 6.93
C ARG A 24 66.19 -9.90 8.46
N ALA A 25 65.02 -10.17 9.05
CA ALA A 25 64.88 -11.07 10.21
C ALA A 25 63.46 -11.68 10.25
N ARG A 26 63.38 -12.97 10.55
CA ARG A 26 62.18 -13.82 10.75
C ARG A 26 61.45 -13.39 12.06
N ALA A 27 60.22 -13.75 12.42
CA ALA A 27 59.35 -14.90 12.15
C ALA A 27 57.91 -14.61 12.66
N ALA A 28 57.01 -15.57 12.41
CA ALA A 28 55.79 -15.91 13.16
C ALA A 28 54.44 -15.47 12.54
N GLY A 29 53.55 -16.45 12.47
CA GLY A 29 52.40 -16.51 11.58
C GLY A 29 51.19 -15.67 11.97
N ALA A 30 50.34 -15.45 10.99
CA ALA A 30 48.94 -15.10 11.19
C ALA A 30 48.10 -15.90 10.19
N LEU A 31 47.41 -16.90 10.72
CA LEU A 31 46.34 -17.63 10.04
C LEU A 31 45.24 -16.64 9.66
N SER A 32 44.89 -16.59 8.38
CA SER A 32 43.74 -15.84 7.86
C SER A 32 42.42 -16.40 8.41
N PRO A 33 41.51 -15.56 8.95
CA PRO A 33 40.20 -16.03 9.42
C PRO A 33 39.20 -16.17 8.26
N PRO A 34 38.21 -17.08 8.36
CA PRO A 34 37.35 -17.44 7.25
C PRO A 34 36.27 -16.38 6.98
N ARG A 35 36.26 -15.82 5.76
CA ARG A 35 35.24 -14.88 5.26
C ARG A 35 33.90 -15.53 4.90
N ALA A 36 33.49 -16.63 5.55
CA ALA A 36 32.33 -17.42 5.11
C ALA A 36 31.06 -17.28 5.97
N GLY A 37 31.12 -16.60 7.12
CA GLY A 37 30.00 -16.52 8.07
C GLY A 37 29.01 -15.39 7.81
N MET A 38 29.50 -14.22 7.35
CA MET A 38 28.67 -13.01 7.29
C MET A 38 27.88 -12.87 5.97
N GLU A 39 28.27 -13.58 4.91
CA GLU A 39 27.51 -13.65 3.65
C GLU A 39 26.29 -14.58 3.73
N ARG A 40 26.35 -15.64 4.55
CA ARG A 40 25.20 -16.52 4.80
C ARG A 40 24.10 -15.79 5.55
N LEU A 41 24.47 -14.95 6.51
CA LEU A 41 23.52 -14.10 7.23
C LEU A 41 22.94 -13.02 6.31
N ARG A 42 23.76 -12.36 5.48
CA ARG A 42 23.27 -11.40 4.47
C ARG A 42 22.38 -12.06 3.41
N ARG A 43 22.67 -13.30 3.00
CA ARG A 43 21.78 -14.11 2.13
C ARG A 43 20.49 -14.48 2.85
N SER A 44 20.52 -14.92 4.10
CA SER A 44 19.30 -15.32 4.82
C SER A 44 18.39 -14.13 5.10
N PHE A 45 18.93 -12.93 5.38
CA PHE A 45 18.12 -11.70 5.45
C PHE A 45 17.54 -11.33 4.08
N ARG A 46 18.36 -11.32 3.01
CA ARG A 46 17.90 -11.00 1.64
C ARG A 46 16.87 -12.02 1.11
N GLU A 47 16.96 -13.26 1.55
CA GLU A 47 16.01 -14.34 1.21
C GLU A 47 14.74 -14.25 2.07
N SER A 48 14.85 -13.85 3.34
CA SER A 48 13.70 -13.61 4.22
C SER A 48 12.84 -12.43 3.74
N PHE A 49 13.45 -11.37 3.20
CA PHE A 49 12.71 -10.27 2.55
C PHE A 49 12.08 -10.66 1.21
N ARG A 50 12.58 -11.72 0.53
CA ARG A 50 11.98 -12.25 -0.72
C ARG A 50 10.89 -13.29 -0.45
N ARG A 51 11.00 -14.07 0.64
CA ARG A 51 9.96 -15.02 1.07
C ARG A 51 8.76 -14.36 1.74
N ARG A 52 8.87 -13.08 2.13
CA ARG A 52 7.71 -12.24 2.48
C ARG A 52 6.98 -11.68 1.26
N LYS A 53 7.16 -12.28 0.08
CA LYS A 53 6.19 -12.19 -1.01
C LYS A 53 5.18 -13.32 -0.78
N GLY A 54 4.26 -13.08 0.15
CA GLY A 54 3.13 -13.99 0.39
C GLY A 54 2.41 -14.25 -0.93
N SER A 55 1.95 -15.49 -1.13
CA SER A 55 1.03 -15.82 -2.21
C SER A 55 -0.07 -14.75 -2.29
N PRO A 56 -0.47 -14.30 -3.49
CA PRO A 56 -1.60 -13.39 -3.63
C PRO A 56 -2.79 -13.94 -2.83
N PRO A 57 -3.56 -13.09 -2.13
CA PRO A 57 -4.78 -13.53 -1.47
C PRO A 57 -5.67 -14.26 -2.48
N GLU A 58 -6.49 -15.20 -1.99
CA GLU A 58 -7.33 -16.03 -2.87
C GLU A 58 -8.24 -15.17 -3.77
N SER A 59 -8.72 -14.04 -3.24
CA SER A 59 -9.44 -12.98 -3.95
C SER A 59 -8.66 -12.25 -5.04
N ALA A 60 -7.34 -12.41 -5.13
CA ALA A 60 -6.50 -11.86 -6.20
C ALA A 60 -6.18 -12.87 -7.32
N ARG A 61 -6.77 -14.08 -7.28
CA ARG A 61 -6.61 -15.08 -8.34
C ARG A 61 -7.54 -14.74 -9.52
N PRO A 62 -7.06 -14.79 -10.78
CA PRO A 62 -7.89 -14.45 -11.95
C PRO A 62 -9.21 -15.24 -12.06
N HIS A 63 -9.21 -16.50 -11.63
CA HIS A 63 -10.43 -17.34 -11.61
C HIS A 63 -11.51 -16.79 -10.68
N GLN A 64 -11.11 -16.22 -9.53
CA GLN A 64 -12.03 -15.61 -8.59
C GLN A 64 -12.68 -14.37 -9.19
N TRP A 65 -11.93 -13.55 -9.93
CA TRP A 65 -12.46 -12.35 -10.59
C TRP A 65 -13.53 -12.66 -11.62
N HIS A 66 -13.36 -13.73 -12.41
CA HIS A 66 -14.38 -14.15 -13.37
C HIS A 66 -15.68 -14.60 -12.67
N ALA A 67 -15.56 -15.30 -11.54
CA ALA A 67 -16.71 -15.70 -10.73
C ALA A 67 -17.39 -14.47 -10.11
N ASP A 68 -16.63 -13.54 -9.54
CA ASP A 68 -17.15 -12.31 -8.94
C ASP A 68 -17.82 -11.42 -10.00
N GLU A 69 -17.24 -11.29 -11.19
CA GLU A 69 -17.83 -10.57 -12.33
C GLU A 69 -19.18 -11.18 -12.75
N ALA A 70 -19.25 -12.52 -12.82
CA ALA A 70 -20.52 -13.21 -13.07
C ALA A 70 -21.53 -12.98 -11.95
N ALA A 71 -21.10 -13.00 -10.68
CA ALA A 71 -21.96 -12.75 -9.53
C ALA A 71 -22.48 -11.31 -9.48
N VAL A 72 -21.67 -10.31 -9.84
CA VAL A 72 -22.09 -8.91 -9.93
C VAL A 72 -23.17 -8.73 -11.00
N ARG A 73 -22.98 -9.35 -12.17
CA ARG A 73 -24.02 -9.35 -13.24
C ARG A 73 -25.30 -10.06 -12.80
N ALA A 74 -25.18 -11.12 -12.00
CA ALA A 74 -26.32 -11.85 -11.47
C ALA A 74 -26.96 -11.21 -10.21
N GLY A 75 -26.36 -10.16 -9.65
CA GLY A 75 -26.84 -9.51 -8.42
C GLY A 75 -26.63 -10.35 -7.14
N THR A 76 -25.74 -11.34 -7.18
CA THR A 76 -25.47 -12.28 -6.08
C THR A 76 -24.10 -12.05 -5.41
N CYS A 77 -23.34 -11.04 -5.84
CA CYS A 77 -22.03 -10.74 -5.26
C CYS A 77 -22.18 -10.05 -3.90
N THR A 78 -21.64 -10.66 -2.85
CA THR A 78 -21.76 -10.17 -1.47
C THR A 78 -20.47 -10.33 -0.68
N PHE A 79 -20.16 -9.35 0.17
CA PHE A 79 -18.96 -9.36 1.01
C PHE A 79 -19.30 -9.01 2.47
N PRO A 80 -18.89 -9.82 3.46
CA PRO A 80 -19.00 -9.46 4.86
C PRO A 80 -18.02 -8.32 5.21
N VAL A 81 -18.54 -7.22 5.75
CA VAL A 81 -17.80 -6.00 6.03
C VAL A 81 -18.13 -5.42 7.40
N LYS A 82 -17.29 -4.50 7.88
CA LYS A 82 -17.63 -3.54 8.93
C LYS A 82 -17.80 -2.17 8.31
N TYR A 83 -19.00 -1.62 8.38
CA TYR A 83 -19.28 -0.27 7.93
C TYR A 83 -18.86 0.75 8.99
N LEU A 84 -17.96 1.66 8.63
CA LEU A 84 -17.44 2.69 9.53
C LEU A 84 -18.33 3.93 9.56
N GLY A 85 -19.16 4.12 8.53
CA GLY A 85 -19.97 5.32 8.31
C GLY A 85 -19.55 6.08 7.05
N CYS A 86 -20.01 7.32 6.96
CA CYS A 86 -19.70 8.24 5.89
C CYS A 86 -19.31 9.62 6.43
N VAL A 87 -18.48 10.33 5.66
CA VAL A 87 -18.05 11.69 5.96
C VAL A 87 -18.05 12.51 4.68
N GLU A 88 -18.35 13.80 4.80
CA GLU A 88 -18.27 14.73 3.69
C GLU A 88 -16.81 14.94 3.27
N VAL A 89 -16.59 15.01 1.95
CA VAL A 89 -15.31 15.33 1.33
C VAL A 89 -15.49 16.44 0.29
N PHE A 90 -14.40 17.09 -0.09
CA PHE A 90 -14.45 18.23 -1.02
C PHE A 90 -14.11 17.85 -2.47
N GLU A 91 -13.45 16.72 -2.67
CA GLU A 91 -13.05 16.22 -3.98
C GLU A 91 -13.78 14.92 -4.31
N SER A 92 -14.11 14.71 -5.58
CA SER A 92 -14.84 13.53 -6.05
C SER A 92 -13.96 12.29 -6.23
N ARG A 93 -12.64 12.43 -6.12
CA ARG A 93 -11.64 11.38 -6.38
C ARG A 93 -10.33 11.71 -5.69
N GLY A 94 -9.52 10.68 -5.42
CA GLY A 94 -8.18 10.83 -4.87
C GLY A 94 -7.92 9.88 -3.70
N MET A 95 -6.80 9.17 -3.74
CA MET A 95 -6.42 8.24 -2.66
C MET A 95 -6.26 8.97 -1.32
N GLN A 96 -5.63 10.15 -1.33
CA GLN A 96 -5.41 10.97 -0.13
C GLN A 96 -6.73 11.45 0.49
N VAL A 97 -7.73 11.74 -0.36
CA VAL A 97 -9.08 12.15 0.07
C VAL A 97 -9.75 11.01 0.83
N CYS A 98 -9.69 9.80 0.28
CA CYS A 98 -10.19 8.58 0.92
C CYS A 98 -9.45 8.25 2.22
N GLU A 99 -8.13 8.41 2.27
CA GLU A 99 -7.31 8.15 3.45
C GLU A 99 -7.65 9.06 4.63
N GLU A 100 -7.74 10.37 4.39
CA GLU A 100 -8.13 11.30 5.45
C GLU A 100 -9.58 11.06 5.89
N ALA A 101 -10.49 10.75 4.98
CA ALA A 101 -11.86 10.37 5.32
C ALA A 101 -11.92 9.13 6.22
N LEU A 102 -11.19 8.06 5.87
CA LEU A 102 -11.12 6.83 6.68
C LEU A 102 -10.51 7.08 8.06
N LYS A 103 -9.50 7.95 8.16
CA LYS A 103 -8.90 8.37 9.42
C LYS A 103 -9.91 9.10 10.31
N VAL A 104 -10.70 10.02 9.75
CA VAL A 104 -11.79 10.68 10.48
C VAL A 104 -12.82 9.68 10.97
N LEU A 105 -13.26 8.76 10.10
CA LEU A 105 -14.25 7.74 10.45
C LEU A 105 -13.78 6.80 11.56
N ARG A 106 -12.51 6.40 11.57
CA ARG A 106 -11.94 5.55 12.63
C ARG A 106 -11.77 6.27 13.96
N ASN A 107 -11.46 7.56 13.92
CA ASN A 107 -11.33 8.39 15.13
C ASN A 107 -12.69 8.87 15.66
N SER A 108 -13.77 8.62 14.92
CA SER A 108 -15.13 8.88 15.36
C SER A 108 -15.49 8.03 16.58
N ARG A 109 -16.34 8.57 17.45
CA ARG A 109 -16.91 7.81 18.58
C ARG A 109 -17.96 6.78 18.13
N ARG A 110 -18.35 6.78 16.85
CA ARG A 110 -19.32 5.83 16.30
C ARG A 110 -18.69 4.45 16.16
N ARG A 111 -19.38 3.43 16.65
CA ARG A 111 -18.91 2.04 16.54
C ARG A 111 -19.14 1.53 15.12
N PRO A 112 -18.15 0.84 14.51
CA PRO A 112 -18.34 0.14 13.24
C PRO A 112 -19.49 -0.87 13.31
N VAL A 113 -20.34 -0.90 12.29
CA VAL A 113 -21.49 -1.79 12.18
C VAL A 113 -21.10 -3.02 11.38
N ARG A 114 -21.39 -4.23 11.88
CA ARG A 114 -21.21 -5.47 11.11
C ARG A 114 -22.32 -5.56 10.06
N ALA A 115 -21.93 -5.74 8.81
CA ALA A 115 -22.84 -5.67 7.69
C ALA A 115 -22.40 -6.58 6.53
N VAL A 116 -23.31 -6.77 5.58
CA VAL A 116 -23.03 -7.38 4.29
C VAL A 116 -23.13 -6.30 3.22
N LEU A 117 -22.08 -6.16 2.41
CA LEU A 117 -22.06 -5.33 1.23
C LEU A 117 -22.47 -6.17 0.03
N HIS A 118 -23.62 -5.85 -0.56
CA HIS A 118 -24.08 -6.40 -1.82
C HIS A 118 -23.61 -5.49 -2.95
N VAL A 119 -23.00 -6.09 -3.97
CA VAL A 119 -22.46 -5.39 -5.13
C VAL A 119 -23.16 -5.90 -6.37
N SER A 120 -23.78 -5.00 -7.12
CA SER A 120 -24.44 -5.31 -8.38
C SER A 120 -24.18 -4.22 -9.42
N GLY A 121 -24.58 -4.47 -10.66
CA GLY A 121 -24.44 -3.50 -11.75
C GLY A 121 -25.31 -2.24 -11.57
N ASP A 122 -26.35 -2.29 -10.75
CA ASP A 122 -27.25 -1.17 -10.43
C ASP A 122 -26.82 -0.35 -9.21
N GLY A 123 -26.13 -0.98 -8.24
CA GLY A 123 -25.75 -0.27 -7.03
C GLY A 123 -25.01 -1.08 -5.98
N LEU A 124 -24.74 -0.41 -4.86
CA LEU A 124 -24.13 -0.95 -3.66
C LEU A 124 -25.17 -0.88 -2.53
N ARG A 125 -25.47 -2.02 -1.90
CA ARG A 125 -26.37 -2.08 -0.75
C ARG A 125 -25.65 -2.59 0.47
N VAL A 126 -25.79 -1.89 1.59
CA VAL A 126 -25.19 -2.28 2.87
C VAL A 126 -26.30 -2.68 3.82
N VAL A 127 -26.32 -3.94 4.23
CA VAL A 127 -27.36 -4.50 5.11
C VAL A 127 -26.72 -4.90 6.43
N GLU A 128 -27.28 -4.43 7.55
CA GLU A 128 -26.82 -4.79 8.89
C GLU A 128 -26.99 -6.29 9.15
N GLU A 129 -25.99 -6.92 9.77
CA GLU A 129 -26.00 -8.37 9.97
C GLU A 129 -27.05 -8.82 11.00
N GLU A 130 -27.23 -8.06 12.07
CA GLU A 130 -28.10 -8.42 13.21
C GLU A 130 -29.58 -8.13 12.92
N THR A 131 -29.89 -6.89 12.55
CA THR A 131 -31.28 -6.42 12.35
C THR A 131 -31.81 -6.70 10.95
N LYS A 132 -30.93 -7.05 10.00
CA LYS A 132 -31.21 -7.08 8.57
C LYS A 132 -31.71 -5.74 8.01
N GLY A 133 -31.43 -4.63 8.71
CA GLY A 133 -31.79 -3.29 8.28
C GLY A 133 -30.92 -2.80 7.12
N LEU A 134 -31.53 -2.14 6.14
CA LEU A 134 -30.83 -1.46 5.05
C LEU A 134 -30.18 -0.18 5.59
N ILE A 135 -28.86 -0.09 5.50
CA ILE A 135 -28.07 1.05 5.98
C ILE A 135 -27.77 2.03 4.85
N VAL A 136 -27.38 1.49 3.68
CA VAL A 136 -27.00 2.29 2.50
C VAL A 136 -27.61 1.64 1.27
N ASP A 137 -28.21 2.46 0.42
CA ASP A 137 -28.63 2.09 -0.94
C ASP A 137 -28.06 3.12 -1.91
N GLN A 138 -26.99 2.74 -2.59
CA GLN A 138 -26.16 3.63 -3.38
C GLN A 138 -26.22 3.21 -4.85
N THR A 139 -26.85 4.04 -5.69
CA THR A 139 -26.80 3.86 -7.15
C THR A 139 -25.36 3.93 -7.64
N ILE A 140 -24.97 3.01 -8.51
CA ILE A 140 -23.59 2.91 -9.00
C ILE A 140 -23.16 4.16 -9.77
N GLU A 141 -24.08 4.78 -10.53
CA GLU A 141 -23.82 5.98 -11.35
C GLU A 141 -23.37 7.19 -10.52
N LYS A 142 -23.75 7.21 -9.24
CA LYS A 142 -23.36 8.27 -8.32
C LYS A 142 -21.99 8.03 -7.70
N VAL A 143 -21.42 6.83 -7.82
CA VAL A 143 -20.07 6.49 -7.31
C VAL A 143 -19.04 7.02 -8.30
N SER A 144 -18.18 7.91 -7.83
CA SER A 144 -17.17 8.57 -8.67
C SER A 144 -15.78 7.95 -8.55
N PHE A 145 -15.48 7.33 -7.40
CA PHE A 145 -14.15 6.78 -7.14
C PHE A 145 -14.19 5.70 -6.07
N CYS A 146 -13.42 4.62 -6.25
CA CYS A 146 -13.21 3.57 -5.26
C CYS A 146 -11.72 3.50 -4.91
N ALA A 147 -11.39 3.31 -3.64
CA ALA A 147 -10.00 3.27 -3.20
C ALA A 147 -9.78 2.26 -2.07
N PRO A 148 -8.73 1.42 -2.15
CA PRO A 148 -8.21 0.72 -0.99
C PRO A 148 -7.50 1.71 -0.04
N ASP A 149 -7.37 1.33 1.22
CA ASP A 149 -6.59 2.05 2.21
C ASP A 149 -5.14 1.54 2.24
N ARG A 150 -4.17 2.41 1.94
CA ARG A 150 -2.75 2.02 1.94
C ARG A 150 -2.19 1.74 3.34
N ASN A 151 -2.85 2.26 4.38
CA ASN A 151 -2.43 2.11 5.77
C ASN A 151 -3.07 0.90 6.44
N HIS A 152 -4.16 0.37 5.88
CA HIS A 152 -4.88 -0.78 6.43
C HIS A 152 -5.26 -1.74 5.31
N GLU A 153 -4.65 -2.92 5.31
CA GLU A 153 -4.80 -3.94 4.27
C GLU A 153 -6.25 -4.32 3.96
N ARG A 154 -7.14 -4.23 4.95
CA ARG A 154 -8.58 -4.55 4.81
C ARG A 154 -9.47 -3.32 4.67
N GLY A 155 -8.91 -2.11 4.72
CA GLY A 155 -9.67 -0.88 4.58
C GLY A 155 -9.94 -0.58 3.12
N PHE A 156 -11.16 -0.15 2.84
CA PHE A 156 -11.51 0.39 1.53
C PHE A 156 -12.64 1.40 1.68
N SER A 157 -12.82 2.21 0.65
CA SER A 157 -13.84 3.26 0.62
C SER A 157 -14.27 3.55 -0.81
N TYR A 158 -15.40 4.23 -0.93
CA TYR A 158 -15.79 4.87 -2.17
C TYR A 158 -16.28 6.30 -1.92
N ILE A 159 -16.17 7.14 -2.94
CA ILE A 159 -16.72 8.49 -2.97
C ILE A 159 -17.94 8.48 -3.88
N CYS A 160 -19.02 9.10 -3.43
CA CYS A 160 -20.23 9.26 -4.21
C CYS A 160 -20.81 10.67 -4.10
N ARG A 161 -21.68 10.99 -5.06
CA ARG A 161 -22.46 12.22 -5.05
C ARG A 161 -23.74 12.03 -4.24
N ASP A 162 -23.90 12.78 -3.16
CA ASP A 162 -25.19 12.84 -2.47
C ASP A 162 -26.14 13.79 -3.22
N GLY A 163 -27.24 13.23 -3.71
CA GLY A 163 -28.25 13.96 -4.48
C GLY A 163 -29.06 14.95 -3.64
N THR A 164 -29.15 14.73 -2.32
CA THR A 164 -29.95 15.57 -1.44
C THR A 164 -29.19 16.84 -1.03
N THR A 165 -27.97 16.69 -0.53
CA THR A 165 -27.17 17.82 -0.05
C THR A 165 -26.30 18.45 -1.13
N ARG A 166 -26.18 17.80 -2.31
CA ARG A 166 -25.22 18.22 -3.34
C ARG A 166 -23.81 18.32 -2.77
N ARG A 167 -23.41 17.39 -1.91
CA ARG A 167 -22.04 17.25 -1.37
C ARG A 167 -21.42 15.92 -1.83
N TRP A 168 -20.10 15.82 -1.75
CA TRP A 168 -19.40 14.56 -1.97
C TRP A 168 -19.29 13.83 -0.64
N MET A 169 -19.60 12.54 -0.64
CA MET A 169 -19.57 11.72 0.55
C MET A 169 -18.61 10.56 0.34
N CYS A 170 -17.73 10.32 1.31
CA CYS A 170 -16.86 9.16 1.33
C CYS A 170 -17.41 8.14 2.34
N HIS A 171 -17.70 6.93 1.87
CA HIS A 171 -18.16 5.82 2.70
C HIS A 171 -16.99 4.89 3.00
N GLY A 172 -16.78 4.58 4.29
CA GLY A 172 -15.65 3.78 4.75
C GLY A 172 -16.03 2.39 5.23
N PHE A 173 -15.21 1.40 4.87
CA PHE A 173 -15.43 0.00 5.19
C PHE A 173 -14.14 -0.68 5.65
N LEU A 174 -14.29 -1.77 6.39
CA LEU A 174 -13.25 -2.76 6.61
C LEU A 174 -13.76 -4.12 6.14
N ALA A 175 -13.02 -4.80 5.28
CA ALA A 175 -13.30 -6.17 4.89
C ALA A 175 -13.14 -7.13 6.08
N SER A 176 -14.01 -8.13 6.15
CA SER A 176 -13.82 -9.27 7.06
C SER A 176 -12.71 -10.19 6.51
N ARG A 177 -12.17 -11.08 7.34
CA ARG A 177 -11.02 -11.93 6.92
C ARG A 177 -11.40 -13.02 5.91
N ASP A 178 -12.69 -13.28 5.74
CA ASP A 178 -13.21 -14.46 5.03
C ASP A 178 -13.73 -14.10 3.62
N SER A 179 -13.01 -13.28 2.86
CA SER A 179 -13.45 -12.79 1.54
C SER A 179 -12.32 -12.78 0.51
#